data_AF-G7Q763-F1
#
_entry.id   AF-G7Q763-F1
#
_cell.length_a   1.000
_cell.length_b   1.000
_cell.length_c   1.000
_cell.angle_alpha   90.00
_cell.angle_beta   90.00
_cell.angle_gamma   90.00
#
_symmetry.space_group_name_H-M   'P 1'
#
loop_
_entity.id
_entity.type
_entity.pdbx_description
1 polymer ?
#
loop_
_entity_poly.entity_id
_entity_poly.type
_entity_poly.pdbx_seq_one_letter_code
_entity_poly.pdbx_strand_id
1 'polypeptide(L)'
;METDRTSEPKAAPEDAGIAGLETVFADLEARLDALLEARLDAVETRRKEAERGALLARFAADNPDFTDLSAAGVLEAQKRGNPLLDDVGAYFAHHLAAAREAGDAALAKAREEAASQAEADALARFKAKRLAQTVTAAPTGAGRGRDGAPELAAPGQFGGINAVLAARLAARRQSAGI
;
A
#
# COMPACT_ATOMS: atom_id res chain seq x y z
N MET A 1 21.96 -110.14 2.52
CA MET A 1 22.38 -109.01 3.36
C MET A 1 22.91 -107.96 2.41
N GLU A 2 22.44 -106.72 2.30
CA GLU A 2 21.37 -105.94 2.89
C GLU A 2 21.06 -104.84 1.85
N THR A 3 19.78 -104.57 1.62
CA THR A 3 19.32 -103.37 0.91
C THR A 3 18.72 -102.45 1.96
N ASP A 4 19.28 -101.26 2.15
CA ASP A 4 18.60 -100.15 2.84
C ASP A 4 19.13 -98.84 2.23
N ARG A 5 18.38 -98.20 1.33
CA ARG A 5 17.25 -97.28 1.54
C ARG A 5 17.66 -95.94 2.14
N THR A 6 17.82 -95.00 1.22
CA THR A 6 17.39 -93.60 1.31
C THR A 6 16.16 -93.41 2.21
N SER A 7 16.26 -92.48 3.16
CA SER A 7 15.11 -91.71 3.63
C SER A 7 15.58 -90.38 4.22
N GLU A 8 15.51 -89.33 3.40
CA GLU A 8 15.40 -87.95 3.89
C GLU A 8 14.13 -87.85 4.75
N PRO A 9 14.16 -87.12 5.89
CA PRO A 9 12.94 -86.86 6.64
C PRO A 9 12.07 -85.88 5.86
N LYS A 10 11.05 -86.41 5.20
CA LYS A 10 9.90 -85.63 4.72
C LYS A 10 9.27 -84.95 5.93
N ALA A 11 9.46 -83.64 6.04
CA ALA A 11 8.77 -82.80 7.01
C ALA A 11 7.26 -83.05 6.91
N ALA A 12 6.64 -83.29 8.06
CA ALA A 12 5.20 -83.44 8.21
C ALA A 12 4.49 -82.18 7.69
N PRO A 13 3.30 -82.31 7.09
CA PRO A 13 2.50 -81.15 6.69
C PRO A 13 2.15 -80.38 7.97
N GLU A 14 2.54 -79.11 8.03
CA GLU A 14 2.08 -78.19 9.07
C GLU A 14 0.55 -78.19 9.07
N ASP A 15 -0.01 -78.48 10.24
CA ASP A 15 -1.43 -78.36 10.55
C ASP A 15 -1.90 -76.93 10.23
N ALA A 16 -2.37 -76.72 9.01
CA ALA A 16 -3.11 -75.53 8.58
C ALA A 16 -4.54 -75.53 9.14
N GLY A 17 -4.71 -76.00 10.38
CA GLY A 17 -5.99 -76.10 11.08
C GLY A 17 -6.09 -74.98 12.12
N ILE A 18 -7.13 -74.15 11.98
CA ILE A 18 -7.55 -73.11 12.94
C ILE A 18 -6.63 -71.88 13.04
N ALA A 19 -5.31 -72.03 13.23
CA ALA A 19 -4.39 -70.89 13.31
C ALA A 19 -4.30 -70.08 12.01
N GLY A 20 -4.42 -70.74 10.85
CA GLY A 20 -4.50 -70.07 9.55
C GLY A 20 -5.83 -69.37 9.27
N LEU A 21 -6.88 -69.67 10.03
CA LEU A 21 -8.16 -68.94 9.95
C LEU A 21 -8.10 -67.67 10.81
N GLU A 22 -7.47 -67.74 11.99
CA GLU A 22 -7.27 -66.56 12.86
C GLU A 22 -6.44 -65.47 12.17
N THR A 23 -5.42 -65.84 11.39
CA THR A 23 -4.65 -64.87 10.58
C THR A 23 -5.49 -64.26 9.46
N VAL A 24 -6.34 -65.04 8.79
CA VAL A 24 -7.25 -64.54 7.76
C VAL A 24 -8.29 -63.59 8.35
N PHE A 25 -8.80 -63.88 9.55
CA PHE A 25 -9.71 -62.97 10.25
C PHE A 25 -9.01 -61.67 10.66
N ALA A 26 -7.79 -61.73 11.20
CA ALA A 26 -7.01 -60.53 11.52
C ALA A 26 -6.71 -59.67 10.27
N ASP A 27 -6.37 -60.30 9.14
CA ASP A 27 -6.17 -59.60 7.86
C ASP A 27 -7.47 -58.98 7.33
N LEU A 28 -8.61 -59.63 7.53
CA LEU A 28 -9.93 -59.12 7.16
C LEU A 28 -10.34 -57.93 8.05
N GLU A 29 -10.11 -58.00 9.35
CA GLU A 29 -10.34 -56.91 10.30
C GLU A 29 -9.49 -55.69 9.94
N ALA A 30 -8.18 -55.87 9.71
CA ALA A 30 -7.30 -54.78 9.30
C ALA A 30 -7.73 -54.12 7.98
N ARG A 31 -8.22 -54.91 7.01
CA ARG A 31 -8.75 -54.37 5.75
C ARG A 31 -10.08 -53.64 5.93
N LEU A 32 -10.94 -54.12 6.82
CA LEU A 32 -12.20 -53.47 7.15
C LEU A 32 -11.94 -52.14 7.86
N ASP A 33 -11.04 -52.10 8.83
CA ASP A 33 -10.65 -50.88 9.53
C ASP A 33 -10.06 -49.85 8.55
N ALA A 34 -9.14 -50.25 7.69
CA ALA A 34 -8.58 -49.36 6.66
C ALA A 34 -9.64 -48.83 5.68
N LEU A 35 -10.64 -49.65 5.33
CA LEU A 35 -11.74 -49.23 4.46
C LEU A 35 -12.66 -48.25 5.19
N LEU A 36 -12.96 -48.51 6.46
CA LEU A 36 -13.76 -47.61 7.29
C LEU A 36 -13.06 -46.26 7.47
N GLU A 37 -11.77 -46.25 7.80
CA GLU A 37 -10.96 -45.02 7.88
C GLU A 37 -10.98 -44.24 6.56
N ALA A 38 -10.69 -44.90 5.43
CA ALA A 38 -10.72 -44.24 4.13
C ALA A 38 -12.11 -43.67 3.76
N ARG A 39 -13.19 -44.34 4.18
CA ARG A 39 -14.56 -43.85 3.97
C ARG A 39 -14.89 -42.68 4.89
N LEU A 40 -14.46 -42.70 6.14
CA LEU A 40 -14.62 -41.60 7.08
C LEU A 40 -13.88 -40.37 6.56
N ASP A 41 -12.63 -40.50 6.14
CA ASP A 41 -11.85 -39.43 5.52
C ASP A 41 -12.52 -38.85 4.27
N ALA A 42 -13.06 -39.72 3.41
CA ALA A 42 -13.79 -39.28 2.22
C ALA A 42 -15.10 -38.53 2.56
N VAL A 43 -15.78 -38.90 3.66
CA VAL A 43 -16.97 -38.18 4.12
C VAL A 43 -16.59 -36.84 4.74
N GLU A 44 -15.51 -36.79 5.52
CA GLU A 44 -15.02 -35.54 6.11
C GLU A 44 -14.57 -34.54 5.06
N THR A 45 -13.83 -34.98 4.03
CA THR A 45 -13.39 -34.12 2.93
C THR A 45 -14.60 -33.54 2.18
N ARG A 46 -15.58 -34.37 1.81
CA ARG A 46 -16.83 -33.91 1.19
C ARG A 46 -17.60 -32.92 2.06
N ARG A 47 -17.64 -33.15 3.37
CA ARG A 47 -18.29 -32.23 4.32
C ARG A 47 -17.57 -30.88 4.35
N LYS A 48 -16.24 -30.88 4.45
CA LYS A 48 -15.42 -29.66 4.45
C LYS A 48 -15.57 -28.90 3.13
N GLU A 49 -15.62 -29.59 2.00
CA GLU A 49 -15.87 -28.99 0.67
C GLU A 49 -17.25 -28.33 0.59
N ALA A 50 -18.30 -29.02 1.07
CA ALA A 50 -19.65 -28.46 1.11
C ALA A 50 -19.75 -27.24 2.03
N GLU A 51 -19.11 -27.28 3.21
CA GLU A 51 -19.04 -26.16 4.14
C GLU A 51 -18.28 -24.97 3.51
N ARG A 52 -17.14 -25.21 2.84
CA ARG A 52 -16.40 -24.19 2.10
C ARG A 52 -17.24 -23.58 0.98
N GLY A 53 -17.96 -24.39 0.20
CA GLY A 53 -18.87 -23.91 -0.84
C GLY A 53 -19.99 -23.04 -0.29
N ALA A 54 -20.60 -23.43 0.84
CA ALA A 54 -21.63 -22.64 1.49
C ALA A 54 -21.11 -21.29 2.02
N LEU A 55 -19.90 -21.28 2.59
CA LEU A 55 -19.24 -20.05 3.04
C LEU A 55 -18.90 -19.11 1.86
N LEU A 56 -18.40 -19.66 0.75
CA LEU A 56 -18.13 -18.87 -0.46
C LEU A 56 -19.41 -18.28 -1.06
N ALA A 57 -20.51 -19.03 -1.07
CA ALA A 57 -21.79 -18.52 -1.55
C ALA A 57 -22.32 -17.36 -0.68
N ARG A 58 -22.18 -17.47 0.65
CA ARG A 58 -22.51 -16.36 1.57
C ARG A 58 -21.61 -15.15 1.32
N PHE A 59 -20.31 -15.39 1.17
CA PHE A 59 -19.35 -14.32 0.88
C PHE A 59 -19.67 -13.58 -0.43
N ALA A 60 -20.03 -14.33 -1.48
CA ALA A 60 -20.45 -13.75 -2.76
C ALA A 60 -21.78 -12.98 -2.67
N ALA A 61 -22.69 -13.36 -1.76
CA ALA A 61 -23.90 -12.60 -1.50
C ALA A 61 -23.59 -11.25 -0.83
N ASP A 62 -22.59 -11.21 0.06
CA ASP A 62 -22.14 -10.00 0.73
C ASP A 62 -21.23 -9.12 -0.15
N ASN A 63 -20.57 -9.71 -1.17
CA ASN A 63 -19.63 -9.06 -2.08
C ASN A 63 -20.03 -9.37 -3.54
N PRO A 64 -20.92 -8.57 -4.16
CA PRO A 64 -21.46 -8.90 -5.48
C PRO A 64 -20.39 -8.90 -6.58
N ASP A 65 -19.38 -8.05 -6.45
CA ASP A 65 -18.23 -7.94 -7.37
C ASP A 65 -17.30 -9.17 -7.32
N PHE A 66 -17.37 -9.99 -6.27
CA PHE A 66 -16.58 -11.21 -6.15
C PHE A 66 -16.83 -12.18 -7.32
N THR A 67 -18.09 -12.32 -7.73
CA THR A 67 -18.47 -13.24 -8.81
C THR A 67 -17.93 -12.79 -10.16
N ASP A 68 -17.99 -11.48 -10.42
CA ASP A 68 -17.45 -10.87 -11.64
C ASP A 68 -15.93 -10.96 -11.69
N LEU A 69 -15.24 -10.70 -10.57
CA LEU A 69 -13.78 -10.83 -10.46
C LEU A 69 -13.31 -12.27 -10.62
N SER A 70 -14.09 -13.23 -10.12
CA SER A 70 -13.83 -14.67 -10.32
C SER A 70 -14.00 -15.05 -11.79
N ALA A 71 -15.11 -14.65 -12.43
CA ALA A 71 -15.38 -14.93 -13.84
C ALA A 71 -14.37 -14.26 -14.79
N ALA A 72 -13.87 -13.08 -14.44
CA ALA A 72 -12.82 -12.37 -15.18
C ALA A 72 -11.42 -13.01 -14.99
N GLY A 73 -11.26 -14.01 -14.13
CA GLY A 73 -10.00 -14.67 -13.86
C GLY A 73 -9.00 -13.83 -13.05
N VAL A 74 -9.46 -12.72 -12.46
CA VAL A 74 -8.61 -11.80 -11.68
C VAL A 74 -8.11 -12.48 -10.40
N LEU A 75 -8.98 -13.25 -9.74
CA LEU A 75 -8.62 -14.00 -8.54
C LEU A 75 -7.55 -15.07 -8.84
N GLU A 76 -7.68 -15.76 -9.97
CA GLU A 76 -6.70 -16.76 -10.40
C GLU A 76 -5.34 -16.13 -10.77
N ALA A 77 -5.34 -14.91 -11.32
CA ALA A 77 -4.11 -14.17 -11.54
C ALA A 77 -3.39 -13.84 -10.21
N GLN A 78 -4.14 -13.44 -9.17
CA GLN A 78 -3.59 -13.19 -7.83
C GLN A 78 -3.04 -14.48 -7.19
N LYS A 79 -3.76 -15.60 -7.33
CA LYS A 79 -3.33 -16.91 -6.82
C LYS A 79 -2.09 -17.45 -7.53
N ARG A 80 -1.92 -17.14 -8.82
CA ARG A 80 -0.68 -17.46 -9.55
C ARG A 80 0.53 -16.72 -8.98
N GLY A 81 0.33 -15.48 -8.53
CA GLY A 81 1.37 -14.70 -7.83
C GLY A 81 1.63 -15.17 -6.41
N ASN A 82 0.62 -15.70 -5.73
CA ASN A 82 0.75 -16.28 -4.39
C ASN A 82 -0.16 -17.52 -4.23
N PRO A 83 0.40 -18.75 -4.39
CA PRO A 83 -0.35 -19.99 -4.35
C PRO A 83 -0.99 -20.31 -2.99
N LEU A 84 -0.59 -19.61 -1.92
CA LEU A 84 -1.15 -19.78 -0.58
C LEU A 84 -2.51 -19.07 -0.41
N LEU A 85 -2.91 -18.24 -1.39
CA LEU A 85 -4.17 -17.52 -1.32
C LEU A 85 -5.33 -18.44 -1.72
N ASP A 86 -6.31 -18.54 -0.82
CA ASP A 86 -7.66 -18.97 -1.16
C ASP A 86 -8.39 -17.88 -1.96
N ASP A 87 -9.53 -18.21 -2.58
CA ASP A 87 -10.30 -17.30 -3.44
C ASP A 87 -10.68 -15.99 -2.73
N VAL A 88 -11.07 -16.08 -1.46
CA VAL A 88 -11.37 -14.90 -0.62
C VAL A 88 -10.10 -14.10 -0.32
N GLY A 89 -8.98 -14.78 -0.07
CA GLY A 89 -7.68 -14.11 0.12
C GLY A 89 -7.23 -13.37 -1.14
N ALA A 90 -7.43 -13.98 -2.30
CA ALA A 90 -7.15 -13.37 -3.60
C ALA A 90 -8.02 -12.13 -3.87
N TYR A 91 -9.29 -12.16 -3.44
CA TYR A 91 -10.20 -11.02 -3.53
C TYR A 91 -9.70 -9.83 -2.71
N PHE A 92 -9.33 -10.06 -1.44
CA PHE A 92 -8.77 -8.99 -0.61
C PHE A 92 -7.41 -8.51 -1.10
N ALA A 93 -6.57 -9.40 -1.64
CA ALA A 93 -5.30 -9.02 -2.24
C ALA A 93 -5.49 -8.09 -3.45
N HIS A 94 -6.48 -8.37 -4.30
CA HIS A 94 -6.84 -7.49 -5.42
C HIS A 94 -7.28 -6.11 -4.94
N HIS A 95 -8.21 -6.04 -3.98
CA HIS A 95 -8.68 -4.76 -3.44
C HIS A 95 -7.57 -3.96 -2.75
N LEU A 96 -6.67 -4.64 -2.04
CA LEU A 96 -5.50 -4.01 -1.43
C LEU A 96 -4.54 -3.44 -2.49
N ALA A 97 -4.33 -4.16 -3.59
CA ALA A 97 -3.50 -3.69 -4.70
C ALA A 97 -4.11 -2.45 -5.35
N ALA A 98 -5.41 -2.49 -5.67
CA ALA A 98 -6.14 -1.36 -6.25
C ALA A 98 -6.11 -0.12 -5.33
N ALA A 99 -6.27 -0.31 -4.01
CA ALA A 99 -6.18 0.77 -3.04
C ALA A 99 -4.78 1.39 -2.97
N ARG A 100 -3.72 0.57 -3.08
CA ARG A 100 -2.33 1.05 -3.13
C ARG A 100 -2.05 1.85 -4.38
N GLU A 101 -2.46 1.35 -5.55
CA GLU A 101 -2.30 2.06 -6.82
C GLU A 101 -3.02 3.42 -6.81
N ALA A 102 -4.24 3.49 -6.27
CA ALA A 102 -4.96 4.74 -6.10
C ALA A 102 -4.23 5.70 -5.15
N GLY A 103 -3.68 5.18 -4.05
CA GLY A 103 -2.87 5.95 -3.10
C GLY A 103 -1.59 6.50 -3.72
N ASP A 104 -0.86 5.67 -4.47
CA ASP A 104 0.37 6.06 -5.16
C ASP A 104 0.11 7.11 -6.25
N ALA A 105 -0.98 6.96 -6.99
CA ALA A 105 -1.42 7.96 -7.97
C ALA A 105 -1.79 9.30 -7.29
N ALA A 106 -2.43 9.27 -6.13
CA ALA A 106 -2.74 10.47 -5.35
C ALA A 106 -1.46 11.15 -4.83
N LEU A 107 -0.49 10.37 -4.33
CA LEU A 107 0.80 10.89 -3.89
C LEU A 107 1.62 11.48 -5.04
N ALA A 108 1.57 10.87 -6.23
CA ALA A 108 2.22 11.41 -7.42
C ALA A 108 1.65 12.79 -7.78
N LYS A 109 0.33 12.93 -7.82
CA LYS A 109 -0.34 14.23 -8.05
C LYS A 109 0.03 15.26 -6.99
N ALA A 110 0.00 14.88 -5.71
CA ALA A 110 0.37 15.80 -4.63
C ALA A 110 1.83 16.28 -4.74
N ARG A 111 2.74 15.43 -5.23
CA ARG A 111 4.15 15.82 -5.49
C ARG A 111 4.27 16.80 -6.65
N GLU A 112 3.54 16.59 -7.74
CA GLU A 112 3.51 17.51 -8.89
C GLU A 112 2.92 18.87 -8.50
N GLU A 113 1.82 18.88 -7.76
CA GLU A 113 1.21 20.11 -7.24
C GLU A 113 2.16 20.86 -6.31
N ALA A 114 2.78 20.15 -5.35
CA ALA A 114 3.76 20.75 -4.45
C ALA A 114 4.99 21.32 -5.18
N ALA A 115 5.47 20.64 -6.23
CA ALA A 115 6.57 21.13 -7.06
C ALA A 115 6.17 22.42 -7.79
N SER A 116 4.99 22.44 -8.42
CA SER A 116 4.50 23.63 -9.12
C SER A 116 4.28 24.84 -8.19
N GLN A 117 3.80 24.61 -6.96
CA GLN A 117 3.65 25.64 -5.94
C GLN A 117 5.02 26.16 -5.47
N ALA A 118 5.98 25.27 -5.24
CA ALA A 118 7.34 25.66 -4.85
C ALA A 118 8.03 26.51 -5.94
N GLU A 119 7.82 26.17 -7.21
CA GLU A 119 8.31 26.97 -8.35
C GLU A 119 7.64 28.36 -8.39
N ALA A 120 6.32 28.42 -8.21
CA ALA A 120 5.58 29.68 -8.16
C ALA A 120 6.06 30.59 -7.02
N ASP A 121 6.25 30.02 -5.84
CA ASP A 121 6.76 30.73 -4.66
C ASP A 121 8.20 31.21 -4.85
N ALA A 122 9.06 30.38 -5.46
CA ALA A 122 10.42 30.75 -5.78
C ALA A 122 10.45 31.94 -6.75
N LEU A 123 9.68 31.88 -7.85
CA LEU A 123 9.55 32.98 -8.81
C LEU A 123 8.98 34.25 -8.17
N ALA A 124 7.98 34.13 -7.29
CA ALA A 124 7.44 35.26 -6.54
C ALA A 124 8.50 35.91 -5.65
N ARG A 125 9.31 35.11 -4.94
CA ARG A 125 10.43 35.59 -4.13
C ARG A 125 11.52 36.26 -4.99
N PHE A 126 11.84 35.72 -6.16
CA PHE A 126 12.79 36.33 -7.09
C PHE A 126 12.28 37.68 -7.60
N LYS A 127 11.01 37.77 -8.01
CA LYS A 127 10.38 39.03 -8.44
C LYS A 127 10.37 40.07 -7.31
N ALA A 128 10.01 39.66 -6.09
CA ALA A 128 10.02 40.53 -4.92
C ALA A 128 11.42 41.06 -4.59
N LYS A 129 12.45 40.19 -4.63
CA LYS A 129 13.86 40.60 -4.44
C LYS A 129 14.33 41.59 -5.51
N ARG A 130 13.99 41.35 -6.78
CA ARG A 130 14.33 42.25 -7.88
C ARG A 130 13.66 43.62 -7.73
N LEU A 131 12.38 43.65 -7.36
CA LEU A 131 11.67 44.90 -7.07
C LEU A 131 12.29 45.65 -5.89
N ALA A 132 12.62 44.95 -4.80
CA ALA A 132 13.29 45.56 -3.65
C ALA A 132 14.66 46.16 -4.02
N GLN A 133 15.46 45.47 -4.85
CA GLN A 133 16.73 46.00 -5.37
C GLN A 133 16.54 47.25 -6.23
N THR A 134 15.49 47.33 -7.06
CA THR A 134 15.21 48.55 -7.85
C THR A 134 14.71 49.71 -6.99
N VAL A 135 14.01 49.45 -5.89
CA VAL A 135 13.54 50.48 -4.96
C VAL A 135 14.69 51.01 -4.09
N THR A 136 15.63 50.15 -3.68
CA THR A 136 16.83 50.58 -2.94
C THR A 136 17.90 51.18 -3.84
N ALA A 137 17.93 50.82 -5.14
CA ALA A 137 18.72 51.48 -6.18
C ALA A 137 18.01 52.73 -6.76
N ALA A 138 17.20 53.42 -5.94
CA ALA A 138 16.81 54.79 -6.24
C ALA A 138 18.10 55.61 -6.52
N PRO A 139 18.10 56.48 -7.55
CA PRO A 139 19.31 57.13 -8.01
C PRO A 139 20.00 57.84 -6.84
N THR A 140 21.24 57.46 -6.56
CA THR A 140 22.18 58.18 -5.69
C THR A 140 22.63 59.46 -6.41
N GLY A 141 21.67 60.30 -6.79
CA GLY A 141 21.87 61.44 -7.66
C GLY A 141 20.74 62.45 -7.52
N ALA A 142 20.74 63.16 -6.40
CA ALA A 142 20.35 64.56 -6.21
C ALA A 142 19.86 64.77 -4.77
N GLY A 143 20.69 65.38 -3.93
CA GLY A 143 20.23 65.96 -2.66
C GLY A 143 20.29 65.07 -1.42
N ARG A 144 21.41 64.35 -1.20
CA ARG A 144 21.81 64.07 0.19
C ARG A 144 22.20 65.43 0.78
N GLY A 145 21.20 66.16 1.29
CA GLY A 145 21.35 67.35 2.12
C GLY A 145 22.12 66.97 3.38
N ARG A 146 23.43 66.88 3.21
CA ARG A 146 24.42 66.99 4.26
C ARG A 146 24.36 68.46 4.65
N ASP A 147 23.57 68.73 5.68
CA ASP A 147 23.74 69.77 6.69
C ASP A 147 22.42 69.84 7.47
N GLY A 148 22.53 69.86 8.80
CA GLY A 148 21.38 69.76 9.72
C GLY A 148 20.31 70.79 9.38
N ALA A 149 19.13 70.32 8.97
CA ALA A 149 17.99 71.18 8.70
C ALA A 149 17.41 71.67 10.04
N PRO A 150 17.59 72.95 10.40
CA PRO A 150 17.15 73.48 11.71
C PRO A 150 15.63 73.39 11.89
N GLU A 151 14.88 73.31 10.79
CA GLU A 151 13.43 73.17 10.75
C GLU A 151 12.91 71.88 11.40
N LEU A 152 13.69 70.80 11.36
CA LEU A 152 13.36 69.53 12.02
C LEU A 152 13.75 69.51 13.50
N ALA A 153 14.69 70.37 13.91
CA ALA A 153 15.11 70.49 15.31
C ALA A 153 14.12 71.33 16.13
N ALA A 154 13.39 72.26 15.50
CA ALA A 154 12.37 73.09 16.16
C ALA A 154 11.09 73.23 15.30
N PRO A 155 10.34 72.13 15.07
CA PRO A 155 9.20 72.12 14.15
C PRO A 155 8.06 73.07 14.58
N GLY A 156 7.96 73.41 15.88
CA GLY A 156 6.96 74.37 16.39
C GLY A 156 7.11 75.78 15.81
N GLN A 157 8.30 76.19 15.37
CA GLN A 157 8.54 77.49 14.73
C GLN A 157 8.08 77.52 13.27
N PHE A 158 7.85 76.35 12.66
CA PHE A 158 7.53 76.17 11.25
C PHE A 158 6.13 75.55 11.04
N GLY A 159 5.21 75.77 11.99
CA GLY A 159 3.83 75.29 11.89
C GLY A 159 3.64 73.81 12.27
N GLY A 160 4.62 73.21 12.94
CA GLY A 160 4.60 71.83 13.41
C GLY A 160 5.22 70.84 12.42
N ILE A 161 5.41 69.60 12.88
CA ILE A 161 6.12 68.54 12.13
C ILE A 161 5.45 68.26 10.77
N ASN A 162 4.12 68.27 10.71
CA ASN A 162 3.38 67.99 9.48
C ASN A 162 3.58 69.08 8.42
N ALA A 163 3.68 70.35 8.82
CA ALA A 163 3.91 71.46 7.89
C ALA A 163 5.33 71.39 7.31
N VAL A 164 6.34 71.12 8.14
CA VAL A 164 7.74 70.94 7.70
C VAL A 164 7.86 69.76 6.72
N LEU A 165 7.22 68.63 7.02
CA LEU A 165 7.24 67.46 6.14
C LEU A 165 6.53 67.73 4.81
N ALA A 166 5.37 68.40 4.83
CA ALA A 166 4.63 68.76 3.63
C ALA A 166 5.42 69.72 2.74
N ALA A 167 6.03 70.76 3.31
CA ALA A 167 6.87 71.72 2.59
C ALA A 167 8.08 71.02 1.94
N ARG A 168 8.70 70.08 2.66
CA ARG A 168 9.84 69.32 2.13
C ARG A 168 9.44 68.37 1.00
N LEU A 169 8.25 67.79 1.08
CA LEU A 169 7.72 66.92 0.04
C LEU A 169 7.35 67.73 -1.22
N ALA A 170 6.81 68.94 -1.04
CA ALA A 170 6.55 69.88 -2.14
C ALA A 170 7.86 70.35 -2.80
N ALA A 171 8.88 70.73 -2.03
CA ALA A 171 10.19 71.11 -2.55
C ALA A 171 10.85 69.97 -3.34
N ARG A 172 10.68 68.72 -2.89
CA ARG A 172 11.13 67.54 -3.64
C ARG A 172 10.43 67.38 -4.99
N ARG A 173 9.10 67.58 -5.04
CA ARG A 173 8.33 67.50 -6.30
C ARG A 173 8.78 68.56 -7.29
N GLN A 174 8.93 69.80 -6.83
CA GLN A 174 9.44 70.91 -7.64
C GLN A 174 10.85 70.65 -8.17
N SER A 175 11.75 70.11 -7.35
CA SER A 175 13.12 69.75 -7.79
C SER A 175 13.16 68.58 -8.77
N ALA A 176 12.12 67.74 -8.77
CA ALA A 176 11.95 66.63 -9.71
C ALA A 176 11.19 67.04 -10.99
N GLY A 177 10.82 68.32 -11.13
CA GLY A 177 10.09 68.83 -12.29
C GLY A 177 8.63 68.39 -12.37
N ILE A 178 8.02 68.05 -11.22
CA ILE A 178 6.60 67.68 -11.07
C ILE A 178 5.84 68.80 -10.36
#